data_AF-A0A7C4RTW5-F1
#
_entry.id   AF-A0A7C4RTW5-F1
#
_cell.length_a   1.000
_cell.length_b   1.000
_cell.length_c   1.000
_cell.angle_alpha   90.00
_cell.angle_beta   90.00
_cell.angle_gamma   90.00
#
_symmetry.space_group_name_H-M   'P 1'
#
loop_
_entity.id
_entity.type
_entity.pdbx_description
1 polymer ?
#
loop_
_entity_poly.entity_id
_entity_poly.type
_entity_poly.pdbx_seq_one_letter_code
_entity_poly.pdbx_strand_id
1 'polypeptide(L)'
;MTSEDRRQGKWSLWVWTLASGLAFFGLVGYQQGWWREQPALYTGSFPEIREMDRWYCATRNGMPIGYVHRTLTANDIGYVGEEAMRLRIQAMGVVQEIACRIEARLNPDMSISELALFLGSGLFRFQASARVTENRTLVVNTESGETVVPIEGPIHLPGFFLLAYLRDRPPAIDLFEPFQFSRYRVKVLAEETDIIDIGGKRMETRRLDVEAMGLQQSAWIDATGTILRETGPMGLALETCDAARALRSLTDAAGDDWAIEASIASDKILVDPNLLQTLRIRLSGPIDRLALDGGRQRFSNGELFIRKEQVMPTCIRTLDADTPYRKPSALVQSDHPDIVALAVSLMEKAGAGGKGKTFRKQALGETIRPTEGEGEGGAETESPGRSSSACTEDLPPVPKRVRTILNWMTDNIQKRPVFSLPNALDTLRNRAGDCNEHAALFAALARACGIPTRIETGLVYLKERFYYHAWNAVFWNEWITVDASMGQFPADITHIRLASEENAADLMAAVGNLRLSVLEATP
;
A
#
# COMPACT_ATOMS: atom_id res chain seq x y z
N MET A 1 -26.82 -92.08 0.34
CA MET A 1 -25.70 -91.15 0.63
C MET A 1 -25.47 -90.35 -0.64
N THR A 2 -25.59 -89.03 -0.76
CA THR A 2 -25.88 -87.87 0.11
C THR A 2 -26.01 -86.71 -0.91
N SER A 3 -27.18 -86.08 -1.06
CA SER A 3 -27.50 -84.72 -0.56
C SER A 3 -26.37 -83.69 -0.66
N GLU A 4 -26.56 -82.63 -1.47
CA GLU A 4 -26.17 -81.22 -1.25
C GLU A 4 -26.17 -80.50 -2.61
N ASP A 5 -27.28 -79.90 -3.03
CA ASP A 5 -27.82 -78.58 -2.65
C ASP A 5 -27.12 -77.40 -3.37
N ARG A 6 -27.90 -76.74 -4.23
CA ARG A 6 -27.54 -75.57 -5.03
C ARG A 6 -27.37 -74.37 -4.10
N ARG A 7 -26.14 -74.04 -3.72
CA ARG A 7 -25.83 -72.69 -3.22
C ARG A 7 -25.38 -71.77 -4.36
N GLN A 8 -26.35 -71.19 -5.06
CA GLN A 8 -26.13 -69.88 -5.68
C GLN A 8 -25.86 -68.90 -4.53
N GLY A 9 -24.60 -68.45 -4.40
CA GLY A 9 -24.19 -67.46 -3.42
C GLY A 9 -24.90 -66.13 -3.67
N LYS A 10 -26.04 -65.93 -2.99
CA LYS A 10 -26.61 -64.60 -2.78
C LYS A 10 -25.63 -63.82 -1.92
N TRP A 11 -24.73 -63.08 -2.55
CA TRP A 11 -23.99 -62.02 -1.86
C TRP A 11 -25.02 -61.09 -1.21
N SER A 12 -24.98 -60.96 0.11
CA SER A 12 -25.95 -60.14 0.82
C SER A 12 -25.84 -58.69 0.33
N LEU A 13 -26.96 -57.98 0.28
CA LEU A 13 -27.02 -56.57 -0.13
C LEU A 13 -25.97 -55.71 0.60
N TRP A 14 -25.67 -56.08 1.86
CA TRP A 14 -24.64 -55.47 2.69
C TRP A 14 -23.22 -55.59 2.12
N VAL A 15 -22.85 -56.70 1.47
CA VAL A 15 -21.53 -56.84 0.83
C VAL A 15 -21.41 -55.89 -0.36
N TRP A 16 -22.49 -55.71 -1.13
CA TRP A 16 -22.52 -54.73 -2.22
C TRP A 16 -22.47 -53.29 -1.71
N THR A 17 -23.15 -52.97 -0.59
CA THR A 17 -23.07 -51.65 0.06
C THR A 17 -21.67 -51.35 0.62
N LEU A 18 -20.99 -52.36 1.16
CA LEU A 18 -19.64 -52.21 1.69
C LEU A 18 -18.61 -52.08 0.56
N ALA A 19 -18.76 -52.86 -0.51
CA ALA A 19 -17.92 -52.77 -1.70
C ALA A 19 -18.10 -51.44 -2.45
N SER A 20 -19.34 -50.95 -2.59
CA SER A 20 -19.62 -49.65 -3.21
C SER A 20 -19.21 -48.47 -2.32
N GLY A 21 -19.34 -48.60 -0.99
CA GLY A 21 -18.79 -47.64 -0.03
C GLY A 21 -17.27 -47.54 -0.12
N LEU A 22 -16.56 -48.67 -0.13
CA LEU A 22 -15.10 -48.69 -0.29
C LEU A 22 -14.65 -48.15 -1.65
N ALA A 23 -15.37 -48.48 -2.73
CA ALA A 23 -15.10 -47.92 -4.05
C ALA A 23 -15.36 -46.40 -4.09
N PHE A 24 -16.41 -45.91 -3.44
CA PHE A 24 -16.71 -44.47 -3.33
C PHE A 24 -15.64 -43.74 -2.51
N PHE A 25 -15.22 -44.26 -1.35
CA PHE A 25 -14.13 -43.67 -0.57
C PHE A 25 -12.77 -43.80 -1.27
N GLY A 26 -12.55 -44.85 -2.06
CA GLY A 26 -11.39 -44.99 -2.93
C GLY A 26 -11.37 -43.94 -4.05
N LEU A 27 -12.50 -43.69 -4.70
CA LEU A 27 -12.66 -42.68 -5.75
C LEU A 27 -12.61 -41.25 -5.21
N VAL A 28 -13.27 -40.98 -4.08
CA VAL A 28 -13.18 -39.70 -3.36
C VAL A 28 -11.76 -39.49 -2.87
N GLY A 29 -11.11 -40.51 -2.31
CA GLY A 29 -9.70 -40.43 -1.91
C GLY A 29 -8.74 -40.25 -3.08
N TYR A 30 -9.05 -40.82 -4.25
CA TYR A 30 -8.26 -40.60 -5.46
C TYR A 30 -8.46 -39.19 -6.03
N GLN A 31 -9.69 -38.67 -6.05
CA GLN A 31 -9.99 -37.30 -6.49
C GLN A 31 -9.52 -36.23 -5.49
N GLN A 32 -9.52 -36.52 -4.19
CA GLN A 32 -9.04 -35.65 -3.10
C GLN A 32 -7.56 -35.88 -2.74
N GLY A 33 -6.85 -36.73 -3.50
CA GLY A 33 -5.42 -36.94 -3.35
C GLY A 33 -4.94 -37.71 -2.11
N TRP A 34 -5.82 -38.42 -1.39
CA TRP A 34 -5.46 -39.25 -0.21
C TRP A 34 -4.44 -40.36 -0.50
N TRP A 35 -4.35 -40.79 -1.76
CA TRP A 35 -3.47 -41.88 -2.21
C TRP A 35 -2.44 -41.44 -3.24
N ARG A 36 -2.33 -40.12 -3.52
CA ARG A 36 -1.12 -39.62 -4.17
C ARG A 36 -0.02 -39.87 -3.16
N GLU A 37 0.95 -40.72 -3.52
CA GLU A 37 2.25 -40.68 -2.85
C GLU A 37 2.61 -39.21 -2.74
N GLN A 38 2.76 -38.70 -1.52
CA GLN A 38 3.43 -37.41 -1.38
C GLN A 38 4.74 -37.59 -2.14
N PRO A 39 4.98 -36.84 -3.22
CA PRO A 39 6.21 -36.99 -3.97
C PRO A 39 7.31 -36.91 -2.94
N ALA A 40 8.16 -37.95 -2.89
CA ALA A 40 9.17 -38.09 -1.85
C ALA A 40 9.83 -36.72 -1.68
N LEU A 41 9.57 -36.09 -0.52
CA LEU A 41 10.16 -34.80 -0.21
C LEU A 41 11.65 -34.98 -0.46
N TYR A 42 12.22 -34.20 -1.37
CA TYR A 42 13.65 -34.22 -1.59
C TYR A 42 14.31 -33.95 -0.23
N THR A 43 14.91 -35.00 0.34
CA THR A 43 15.67 -34.99 1.61
C THR A 43 17.12 -34.55 1.40
N GLY A 44 17.49 -34.14 0.18
CA GLY A 44 18.82 -33.61 -0.07
C GLY A 44 18.98 -32.24 0.56
N SER A 45 20.13 -32.02 1.19
CA SER A 45 20.57 -30.70 1.64
C SER A 45 20.45 -29.70 0.49
N PHE A 46 19.80 -28.57 0.76
CA PHE A 46 19.80 -27.44 -0.16
C PHE A 46 21.27 -27.10 -0.48
N PRO A 47 21.69 -27.04 -1.75
CA PRO A 47 23.07 -26.69 -2.06
C PRO A 47 23.33 -25.29 -1.47
N GLU A 48 24.41 -25.15 -0.71
CA GLU A 48 24.85 -23.86 -0.17
C GLU A 48 25.15 -22.94 -1.35
N ILE A 49 24.23 -22.02 -1.67
CA ILE A 49 24.36 -21.11 -2.81
C ILE A 49 25.52 -20.17 -2.50
N ARG A 50 26.67 -20.41 -3.10
CA ARG A 50 27.84 -19.53 -2.92
C ARG A 50 27.76 -18.29 -3.77
N GLU A 51 27.18 -18.41 -4.96
CA GLU A 51 27.03 -17.31 -5.90
C GLU A 51 25.77 -17.50 -6.74
N MET A 52 25.09 -16.39 -7.02
CA MET A 52 23.95 -16.31 -7.92
C MET A 52 24.08 -15.04 -8.76
N ASP A 53 23.85 -15.15 -10.07
CA ASP A 53 23.68 -14.04 -11.00
C ASP A 53 22.55 -14.40 -11.96
N ARG A 54 21.43 -13.68 -11.88
CA ARG A 54 20.18 -14.03 -12.57
C ARG A 54 19.48 -12.82 -13.15
N TRP A 55 19.16 -12.92 -14.44
CA TRP A 55 18.35 -11.96 -15.16
C TRP A 55 16.93 -12.50 -15.35
N TYR A 56 15.96 -11.61 -15.14
CA TYR A 56 14.55 -11.87 -15.34
C TYR A 56 13.97 -10.80 -16.25
N CYS A 57 13.22 -11.24 -17.25
CA CYS A 57 12.43 -10.39 -18.10
C CYS A 57 11.10 -10.14 -17.40
N ALA A 58 10.79 -8.87 -17.15
CA ALA A 58 9.54 -8.47 -16.54
C ALA A 58 8.50 -8.25 -17.64
N THR A 59 7.33 -8.86 -17.46
CA THR A 59 6.21 -8.74 -18.38
C THR A 59 4.94 -8.40 -17.63
N ARG A 60 3.98 -7.84 -18.36
CA ARG A 60 2.60 -7.65 -17.92
C ARG A 60 1.65 -8.14 -18.99
N ASN A 61 0.78 -9.09 -18.66
CA ASN A 61 -0.10 -9.74 -19.63
C ASN A 61 0.69 -10.27 -20.86
N GLY A 62 1.93 -10.72 -20.64
CA GLY A 62 2.86 -11.19 -21.68
C GLY A 62 3.63 -10.09 -22.43
N MET A 63 3.29 -8.81 -22.25
CA MET A 63 4.01 -7.69 -22.87
C MET A 63 5.26 -7.32 -22.06
N PRO A 64 6.43 -7.13 -22.68
CA PRO A 64 7.63 -6.69 -21.97
C PRO A 64 7.44 -5.31 -21.33
N ILE A 65 7.82 -5.21 -20.06
CA ILE A 65 7.81 -3.93 -19.32
C ILE A 65 9.16 -3.60 -18.70
N GLY A 66 10.16 -4.47 -18.83
CA GLY A 66 11.50 -4.21 -18.29
C GLY A 66 12.19 -5.48 -17.81
N TYR A 67 13.01 -5.33 -16.77
CA TYR A 67 13.77 -6.44 -16.22
C TYR A 67 14.05 -6.30 -14.73
N VAL A 68 14.44 -7.42 -14.13
CA VAL A 68 15.04 -7.53 -12.79
C VAL A 68 16.35 -8.30 -12.93
N HIS A 69 17.40 -7.84 -12.27
CA HIS A 69 18.70 -8.49 -12.16
C HIS A 69 19.00 -8.72 -10.69
N ARG A 70 19.29 -9.97 -10.32
CA ARG A 70 19.55 -10.39 -8.95
C ARG A 70 20.93 -11.02 -8.85
N THR A 71 21.72 -10.56 -7.90
CA THR A 71 22.96 -11.20 -7.51
C THR A 71 22.94 -11.56 -6.03
N LEU A 72 23.66 -12.62 -5.68
CA LEU A 72 23.88 -13.05 -4.30
C LEU A 72 25.25 -13.67 -4.19
N THR A 73 26.02 -13.30 -3.19
CA THR A 73 27.35 -13.87 -2.92
C THR A 73 27.49 -14.20 -1.45
N ALA A 74 27.88 -15.44 -1.14
CA ALA A 74 28.16 -15.87 0.22
C ALA A 74 29.49 -15.27 0.72
N ASN A 75 29.55 -14.99 2.01
CA ASN A 75 30.77 -14.59 2.73
C ASN A 75 30.83 -15.32 4.09
N ASP A 76 31.89 -15.07 4.87
CA ASP A 76 32.13 -15.78 6.14
C ASP A 76 31.03 -15.61 7.21
N ILE A 77 30.18 -14.58 7.07
CA ILE A 77 29.17 -14.20 8.06
C ILE A 77 27.72 -14.24 7.52
N GLY A 78 27.52 -14.66 6.27
CA GLY A 78 26.22 -14.67 5.61
C GLY A 78 26.31 -14.39 4.12
N TYR A 79 25.51 -13.45 3.61
CA TYR A 79 25.41 -13.13 2.18
C TYR A 79 25.39 -11.63 1.91
N VAL A 80 25.81 -11.25 0.70
CA VAL A 80 25.55 -9.94 0.11
C VAL A 80 24.66 -10.15 -1.11
N GLY A 81 23.49 -9.51 -1.12
CA GLY A 81 22.54 -9.58 -2.23
C GLY A 81 22.34 -8.22 -2.88
N GLU A 82 22.19 -8.19 -4.20
CA GLU A 82 21.75 -7.02 -4.94
C GLU A 82 20.54 -7.38 -5.80
N GLU A 83 19.55 -6.50 -5.84
CA GLU A 83 18.43 -6.57 -6.77
C GLU A 83 18.31 -5.23 -7.49
N ALA A 84 18.53 -5.22 -8.80
CA ALA A 84 18.37 -4.06 -9.66
C ALA A 84 17.18 -4.29 -10.61
N MET A 85 16.24 -3.35 -10.63
CA MET A 85 15.11 -3.39 -11.55
C MET A 85 15.02 -2.12 -12.39
N ARG A 86 14.61 -2.29 -13.65
CA ARG A 86 14.15 -1.19 -14.49
C ARG A 86 12.86 -1.58 -15.16
N LEU A 87 11.82 -0.79 -14.92
CA LEU A 87 10.47 -1.01 -15.44
C LEU A 87 9.97 0.23 -16.17
N ARG A 88 9.19 0.04 -17.22
CA ARG A 88 8.47 1.07 -17.97
C ARG A 88 6.98 0.84 -17.77
N ILE A 89 6.34 1.76 -17.09
CA ILE A 89 4.92 1.68 -16.76
C ILE A 89 4.18 2.83 -17.46
N GLN A 90 3.16 2.48 -18.23
CA GLN A 90 2.20 3.46 -18.72
C GLN A 90 1.10 3.68 -17.70
N ALA A 91 0.89 4.92 -17.27
CA ALA A 91 -0.25 5.31 -16.47
C ALA A 91 -0.74 6.70 -16.86
N MET A 92 -2.07 6.83 -17.01
CA MET A 92 -2.72 8.09 -17.38
C MET A 92 -2.18 8.71 -18.68
N GLY A 93 -1.82 7.87 -19.66
CA GLY A 93 -1.27 8.26 -20.96
C GLY A 93 0.20 8.67 -20.95
N VAL A 94 0.90 8.53 -19.82
CA VAL A 94 2.32 8.86 -19.69
C VAL A 94 3.11 7.59 -19.39
N VAL A 95 4.21 7.39 -20.12
CA VAL A 95 5.17 6.32 -19.84
C VAL A 95 6.22 6.82 -18.86
N GLN A 96 6.35 6.14 -17.73
CA GLN A 96 7.33 6.43 -16.71
C GLN A 96 8.32 5.27 -16.60
N GLU A 97 9.61 5.59 -16.64
CA GLU A 97 10.66 4.64 -16.28
C GLU A 97 10.91 4.71 -14.77
N ILE A 98 10.94 3.53 -14.14
CA ILE A 98 11.26 3.29 -12.75
C ILE A 98 12.58 2.53 -12.74
N ALA A 99 13.58 3.08 -12.08
CA ALA A 99 14.83 2.40 -11.80
C ALA A 99 14.95 2.22 -10.30
N CYS A 100 15.20 0.99 -9.85
CA CYS A 100 15.41 0.72 -8.44
C CYS A 100 16.59 -0.23 -8.25
N ARG A 101 17.29 -0.04 -7.14
CA ARG A 101 18.38 -0.89 -6.71
C ARG A 101 18.27 -1.10 -5.21
N ILE A 102 18.28 -2.36 -4.81
CA ILE A 102 18.30 -2.80 -3.43
C ILE A 102 19.63 -3.51 -3.20
N GLU A 103 20.39 -3.05 -2.21
CA GLU A 103 21.59 -3.72 -1.74
C GLU A 103 21.34 -4.23 -0.32
N ALA A 104 21.66 -5.49 -0.04
CA ALA A 104 21.37 -6.10 1.24
C ALA A 104 22.55 -6.91 1.78
N ARG A 105 22.81 -6.78 3.09
CA ARG A 105 23.56 -7.77 3.85
C ARG A 105 22.56 -8.69 4.53
N LEU A 106 22.75 -9.98 4.35
CA LEU A 106 21.87 -11.00 4.90
C LEU A 106 22.66 -11.91 5.84
N ASN A 107 22.01 -12.32 6.91
CA ASN A 107 22.52 -13.34 7.83
C ASN A 107 22.54 -14.73 7.15
N PRO A 108 23.15 -15.76 7.75
CA PRO A 108 23.14 -17.13 7.20
C PRO A 108 21.74 -17.72 7.00
N ASP A 109 20.72 -17.16 7.68
CA ASP A 109 19.30 -17.44 7.48
C ASP A 109 18.59 -16.60 6.43
N MET A 110 19.34 -15.87 5.62
CA MET A 110 18.82 -14.94 4.61
C MET A 110 17.99 -13.80 5.22
N SER A 111 17.93 -13.68 6.55
CA SER A 111 17.29 -12.55 7.19
C SER A 111 18.12 -11.29 7.04
N ILE A 112 17.44 -10.15 6.98
CA ILE A 112 18.08 -8.85 6.74
C ILE A 112 18.93 -8.48 7.97
N SER A 113 20.19 -8.10 7.74
CA SER A 113 20.99 -7.39 8.74
C SER A 113 21.12 -5.91 8.39
N GLU A 114 21.41 -5.62 7.12
CA GLU A 114 21.46 -4.27 6.56
C GLU A 114 20.82 -4.22 5.18
N LEU A 115 20.28 -3.06 4.82
CA LEU A 115 19.60 -2.79 3.56
C LEU A 115 19.91 -1.36 3.12
N ALA A 116 20.11 -1.15 1.83
CA ALA A 116 20.06 0.15 1.18
C ALA A 116 19.12 0.07 -0.03
N LEU A 117 18.23 1.05 -0.16
CA LEU A 117 17.27 1.19 -1.23
C LEU A 117 17.56 2.49 -1.99
N PHE A 118 17.63 2.38 -3.30
CA PHE A 118 17.69 3.49 -4.24
C PHE A 118 16.51 3.36 -5.20
N LEU A 119 15.69 4.39 -5.30
CA LEU A 119 14.55 4.43 -6.22
C LEU A 119 14.59 5.72 -7.02
N GLY A 120 14.35 5.61 -8.33
CA GLY A 120 14.30 6.74 -9.25
C GLY A 120 13.12 6.61 -10.20
N SER A 121 12.33 7.67 -10.31
CA SER A 121 11.25 7.79 -11.28
C SER A 121 11.21 9.22 -11.81
N GLY A 122 11.69 9.42 -13.04
CA GLY A 122 11.72 10.75 -13.66
C GLY A 122 12.63 11.70 -12.88
N LEU A 123 12.07 12.78 -12.33
CA LEU A 123 12.78 13.75 -11.48
C LEU A 123 12.91 13.31 -10.02
N PHE A 124 12.16 12.29 -9.60
CA PHE A 124 12.10 11.85 -8.21
C PHE A 124 13.22 10.85 -7.95
N ARG A 125 13.88 11.06 -6.82
CA ARG A 125 14.91 10.17 -6.29
C ARG A 125 14.59 9.95 -4.83
N PHE A 126 14.62 8.70 -4.41
CA PHE A 126 14.39 8.31 -3.04
C PHE A 126 15.52 7.37 -2.61
N GLN A 127 16.03 7.60 -1.41
CA GLN A 127 17.05 6.76 -0.79
C GLN A 127 16.63 6.42 0.64
N ALA A 128 16.81 5.16 1.00
CA ALA A 128 16.65 4.70 2.36
C ALA A 128 17.73 3.68 2.70
N SER A 129 18.04 3.57 3.98
CA SER A 129 18.79 2.45 4.52
C SER A 129 18.05 1.85 5.69
N ALA A 130 18.21 0.56 5.94
CA ALA A 130 17.66 -0.09 7.11
C ALA A 130 18.71 -0.98 7.77
N ARG A 131 18.69 -1.05 9.10
CA ARG A 131 19.57 -1.92 9.89
C ARG A 131 18.75 -2.61 10.98
N VAL A 132 18.95 -3.91 11.14
CA VAL A 132 18.41 -4.65 12.29
C VAL A 132 19.33 -4.43 13.49
N THR A 133 18.76 -3.97 14.60
CA THR A 133 19.46 -3.78 15.88
C THR A 133 19.41 -5.05 16.73
N GLU A 134 20.26 -5.11 17.76
CA GLU A 134 20.26 -6.20 18.75
C GLU A 134 18.91 -6.39 19.45
N ASN A 135 18.13 -5.32 19.61
CA ASN A 135 16.81 -5.33 20.23
C ASN A 135 15.70 -5.81 19.30
N ARG A 136 16.04 -6.42 18.14
CA ARG A 136 15.08 -6.86 17.12
C ARG A 136 14.16 -5.72 16.69
N THR A 137 14.78 -4.60 16.35
CA THR A 137 14.11 -3.50 15.65
C THR A 137 14.81 -3.24 14.34
N LEU A 138 14.03 -2.99 13.29
CA LEU A 138 14.55 -2.52 12.03
C LEU A 138 14.50 -0.99 12.04
N VAL A 139 15.66 -0.36 12.08
CA VAL A 139 15.80 1.10 12.05
C VAL A 139 15.99 1.52 10.61
N VAL A 140 15.02 2.25 10.07
CA VAL A 140 15.00 2.77 8.71
C VAL A 140 15.41 4.25 8.74
N ASN A 141 16.48 4.58 8.02
CA ASN A 141 16.95 5.94 7.84
C ASN A 141 16.63 6.42 6.43
N THR A 142 16.08 7.62 6.36
CA THR A 142 15.70 8.31 5.11
C THR A 142 16.20 9.75 5.17
N GLU A 143 16.14 10.50 4.06
CA GLU A 143 16.42 11.96 4.11
C GLU A 143 15.51 12.70 5.09
N SER A 144 14.34 12.13 5.37
CA SER A 144 13.33 12.65 6.31
C SER A 144 13.59 12.32 7.77
N GLY A 145 14.58 11.48 8.09
CA GLY A 145 14.88 11.05 9.44
C GLY A 145 14.73 9.55 9.66
N GLU A 146 14.73 9.18 10.94
CA GLU A 146 14.74 7.80 11.41
C GLU A 146 13.31 7.31 11.71
N THR A 147 13.00 6.07 11.29
CA THR A 147 11.76 5.36 11.62
C THR A 147 12.10 3.99 12.18
N VAL A 148 11.42 3.57 13.24
CA VAL A 148 11.66 2.28 13.90
C VAL A 148 10.50 1.34 13.58
N VAL A 149 10.81 0.21 12.97
CA VAL A 149 9.85 -0.87 12.68
C VAL A 149 10.14 -2.04 13.64
N PRO A 150 9.22 -2.38 14.56
CA PRO A 150 9.42 -3.50 15.46
C PRO A 150 9.36 -4.83 14.69
N ILE A 151 10.27 -5.77 15.01
CA ILE A 151 10.28 -7.11 14.41
C ILE A 151 10.26 -8.19 15.51
N GLU A 152 9.41 -9.20 15.33
CA GLU A 152 9.22 -10.28 16.32
C GLU A 152 10.20 -11.44 16.11
N GLY A 153 10.80 -11.53 14.92
CA GLY A 153 11.71 -12.60 14.50
C GLY A 153 12.45 -12.23 13.21
N PRO A 154 13.11 -13.22 12.57
CA PRO A 154 13.82 -13.02 11.31
C PRO A 154 12.88 -12.48 10.22
N ILE A 155 13.33 -11.44 9.52
CA ILE A 155 12.59 -10.79 8.44
C ILE A 155 13.41 -10.84 7.15
N HIS A 156 12.76 -11.11 6.02
CA HIS A 156 13.42 -11.43 4.76
C HIS A 156 13.02 -10.45 3.65
N LEU A 157 13.82 -10.37 2.58
CA LEU A 157 13.47 -9.58 1.39
C LEU A 157 12.64 -10.40 0.39
N PRO A 158 11.70 -9.77 -0.34
CA PRO A 158 10.90 -10.47 -1.36
C PRO A 158 11.74 -11.13 -2.46
N GLY A 159 12.85 -10.52 -2.88
CA GLY A 159 13.73 -11.10 -3.90
C GLY A 159 14.48 -12.37 -3.46
N PHE A 160 14.59 -12.62 -2.14
CA PHE A 160 15.45 -13.67 -1.57
C PHE A 160 14.72 -14.61 -0.60
N PHE A 161 13.46 -14.33 -0.22
CA PHE A 161 12.74 -15.10 0.82
C PHE A 161 12.64 -16.59 0.48
N LEU A 162 12.55 -16.92 -0.80
CA LEU A 162 12.39 -18.30 -1.23
C LEU A 162 13.60 -19.16 -0.85
N LEU A 163 14.82 -18.60 -0.84
CA LEU A 163 16.01 -19.30 -0.39
C LEU A 163 15.94 -19.62 1.11
N ALA A 164 15.37 -18.72 1.91
CA ALA A 164 15.09 -18.95 3.32
C ALA A 164 14.01 -20.04 3.50
N TYR A 165 12.90 -19.93 2.74
CA TYR A 165 11.82 -20.90 2.78
C TYR A 165 12.29 -22.30 2.41
N LEU A 166 13.09 -22.46 1.36
CA LEU A 166 13.49 -23.78 0.91
C LEU A 166 14.47 -24.49 1.86
N ARG A 167 15.15 -23.74 2.74
CA ARG A 167 15.97 -24.31 3.81
C ARG A 167 15.14 -24.89 4.94
N ASP A 168 14.19 -24.11 5.48
CA ASP A 168 13.49 -24.45 6.73
C ASP A 168 12.04 -24.93 6.54
N ARG A 169 11.46 -24.64 5.37
CA ARG A 169 10.05 -24.88 4.97
C ARG A 169 9.02 -24.49 6.04
N PRO A 170 9.07 -23.26 6.57
CA PRO A 170 8.09 -22.82 7.56
C PRO A 170 6.70 -22.69 6.93
N PRO A 171 5.61 -22.86 7.70
CA PRO A 171 4.24 -22.68 7.18
C PRO A 171 3.95 -21.23 6.73
N ALA A 172 4.72 -20.27 7.25
CA ALA A 172 4.67 -18.88 6.84
C ALA A 172 6.03 -18.20 7.09
N ILE A 173 6.33 -17.15 6.33
CA ILE A 173 7.58 -16.41 6.41
C ILE A 173 7.30 -14.90 6.46
N ASP A 174 8.03 -14.19 7.32
CA ASP A 174 7.91 -12.74 7.48
C ASP A 174 8.85 -12.01 6.51
N LEU A 175 8.28 -11.06 5.77
CA LEU A 175 8.96 -10.24 4.77
C LEU A 175 8.89 -8.76 5.15
N PHE A 176 9.91 -8.01 4.74
CA PHE A 176 9.94 -6.56 4.78
C PHE A 176 9.64 -6.00 3.39
N GLU A 177 8.65 -5.11 3.29
CA GLU A 177 8.42 -4.32 2.08
C GLU A 177 9.29 -3.04 2.13
N PRO A 178 10.41 -2.97 1.39
CA PRO A 178 11.29 -1.81 1.37
C PRO A 178 10.65 -0.51 0.86
N PHE A 179 9.56 -0.58 0.10
CA PHE A 179 8.83 0.58 -0.42
C PHE A 179 7.80 1.11 0.59
N GLN A 180 7.17 0.24 1.37
CA GLN A 180 6.18 0.67 2.37
C GLN A 180 6.73 0.79 3.78
N PHE A 181 7.98 0.36 4.00
CA PHE A 181 8.59 0.20 5.33
C PHE A 181 7.71 -0.60 6.29
N SER A 182 7.02 -1.59 5.75
CA SER A 182 6.05 -2.41 6.45
C SER A 182 6.47 -3.87 6.45
N ARG A 183 5.95 -4.60 7.44
CA ARG A 183 6.07 -6.06 7.50
C ARG A 183 4.82 -6.70 6.95
N TYR A 184 4.99 -7.76 6.18
CA TYR A 184 3.89 -8.62 5.77
C TYR A 184 4.32 -10.07 5.84
N ARG A 185 3.34 -10.97 5.88
CA ARG A 185 3.56 -12.41 6.02
C ARG A 185 3.12 -13.11 4.75
N VAL A 186 3.99 -13.97 4.24
CA VAL A 186 3.71 -14.85 3.11
C VAL A 186 3.37 -16.24 3.64
N LYS A 187 2.26 -16.80 3.21
CA LYS A 187 1.85 -18.17 3.52
C LYS A 187 2.01 -19.03 2.29
N VAL A 188 2.58 -20.23 2.43
CA VAL A 188 2.62 -21.20 1.33
C VAL A 188 1.33 -22.00 1.37
N LEU A 189 0.60 -21.98 0.24
CA LEU A 189 -0.70 -22.64 0.09
C LEU A 189 -0.56 -24.05 -0.45
N ALA A 190 0.29 -24.24 -1.46
CA ALA A 190 0.51 -25.52 -2.12
C ALA A 190 1.92 -25.61 -2.73
N GLU A 191 2.41 -26.84 -2.86
CA GLU A 191 3.64 -27.20 -3.55
C GLU A 191 3.34 -28.39 -4.47
N GLU A 192 3.50 -28.20 -5.78
CA GLU A 192 3.17 -29.20 -6.80
C GLU A 192 4.27 -29.32 -7.85
N THR A 193 4.36 -30.46 -8.52
CA THR A 193 5.20 -30.61 -9.73
C THR A 193 4.45 -30.07 -10.94
N ASP A 194 5.12 -29.25 -11.74
CA ASP A 194 4.57 -28.66 -12.96
C ASP A 194 5.63 -28.65 -14.07
N ILE A 195 5.19 -28.73 -15.33
CA ILE A 195 6.06 -28.69 -16.50
C ILE A 195 5.79 -27.42 -17.27
N ILE A 196 6.74 -26.50 -17.25
CA ILE A 196 6.64 -25.20 -17.94
C ILE A 196 7.60 -25.12 -19.13
N ASP A 197 7.28 -24.26 -20.08
CA ASP A 197 8.21 -23.86 -21.13
C ASP A 197 8.96 -22.59 -20.71
N ILE A 198 10.29 -22.63 -20.79
CA ILE A 198 11.18 -21.48 -20.58
C ILE A 198 12.07 -21.35 -21.81
N GLY A 199 11.89 -20.28 -22.59
CA GLY A 199 12.69 -20.05 -23.80
C GLY A 199 12.62 -21.19 -24.82
N GLY A 200 11.49 -21.87 -24.97
CA GLY A 200 11.29 -22.98 -25.89
C GLY A 200 11.77 -24.35 -25.37
N LYS A 201 12.18 -24.42 -24.10
CA LYS A 201 12.59 -25.66 -23.44
C LYS A 201 11.57 -26.04 -22.38
N ARG A 202 11.06 -27.27 -22.48
CA ARG A 202 10.21 -27.87 -21.43
C ARG A 202 11.08 -28.24 -20.23
N MET A 203 10.73 -27.70 -19.07
CA MET A 203 11.42 -27.94 -17.82
C MET A 203 10.42 -28.48 -16.80
N GLU A 204 10.77 -29.59 -16.14
CA GLU A 204 10.07 -30.01 -14.93
C GLU A 204 10.48 -29.10 -13.79
N THR A 205 9.48 -28.62 -13.07
CA THR A 205 9.62 -27.60 -12.04
C THR A 205 8.73 -27.93 -10.87
N ARG A 206 9.00 -27.25 -9.76
CA ARG A 206 8.14 -27.23 -8.59
C ARG A 206 7.45 -25.87 -8.54
N ARG A 207 6.12 -25.89 -8.59
CA ARG A 207 5.29 -24.71 -8.40
C ARG A 207 4.99 -24.54 -6.92
N LEU A 208 5.31 -23.38 -6.38
CA LEU A 208 4.85 -22.91 -5.07
C LEU A 208 3.77 -21.88 -5.25
N ASP A 209 2.60 -22.16 -4.71
CA ASP A 209 1.51 -21.19 -4.63
C ASP A 209 1.56 -20.53 -3.24
N VAL A 210 1.59 -19.20 -3.23
CA VAL A 210 1.74 -18.41 -2.01
C VAL A 210 0.64 -17.35 -1.90
N GLU A 211 0.24 -17.05 -0.68
CA GLU A 211 -0.63 -15.91 -0.36
C GLU A 211 0.19 -14.83 0.32
N ALA A 212 0.21 -13.64 -0.27
CA ALA A 212 0.86 -12.44 0.25
C ALA A 212 -0.12 -11.27 0.18
N MET A 213 -0.33 -10.56 1.30
CA MET A 213 -1.25 -9.40 1.34
C MET A 213 -2.67 -9.70 0.80
N GLY A 214 -3.14 -10.94 0.94
CA GLY A 214 -4.45 -11.38 0.43
C GLY A 214 -4.48 -11.68 -1.08
N LEU A 215 -3.34 -11.61 -1.76
CA LEU A 215 -3.18 -11.94 -3.17
C LEU A 215 -2.46 -13.29 -3.31
N GLN A 216 -2.96 -14.12 -4.22
CA GLN A 216 -2.30 -15.38 -4.57
C GLN A 216 -1.30 -15.16 -5.70
N GLN A 217 -0.14 -15.79 -5.57
CA GLN A 217 0.97 -15.73 -6.50
C GLN A 217 1.58 -17.12 -6.65
N SER A 218 2.27 -17.36 -7.76
CA SER A 218 2.94 -18.63 -8.02
C SER A 218 4.39 -18.42 -8.45
N ALA A 219 5.28 -19.25 -7.93
CA ALA A 219 6.68 -19.31 -8.34
C ALA A 219 7.03 -20.73 -8.80
N TRP A 220 7.70 -20.85 -9.95
CA TRP A 220 8.18 -22.11 -10.50
C TRP A 220 9.69 -22.19 -10.33
N ILE A 221 10.14 -23.27 -9.71
CA ILE A 221 11.50 -23.44 -9.23
C ILE A 221 12.07 -24.73 -9.81
N ASP A 222 13.31 -24.70 -10.26
CA ASP A 222 14.01 -25.89 -10.71
C ASP A 222 14.49 -26.78 -9.54
N ALA A 223 15.09 -27.93 -9.87
CA ALA A 223 15.64 -28.86 -8.89
C ALA A 223 16.78 -28.27 -8.04
N THR A 224 17.42 -27.17 -8.48
CA THR A 224 18.52 -26.50 -7.77
C THR A 224 18.03 -25.42 -6.80
N GLY A 225 16.73 -25.09 -6.84
CA GLY A 225 16.19 -23.96 -6.08
C GLY A 225 16.17 -22.64 -6.83
N THR A 226 16.51 -22.62 -8.13
CA THR A 226 16.48 -21.41 -8.93
C THR A 226 15.05 -21.11 -9.37
N ILE A 227 14.58 -19.88 -9.18
CA ILE A 227 13.31 -19.40 -9.72
C ILE A 227 13.43 -19.26 -11.23
N LEU A 228 12.57 -19.96 -11.97
CA LEU A 228 12.49 -19.87 -13.43
C LEU A 228 11.38 -18.92 -13.88
N ARG A 229 10.26 -18.89 -13.14
CA ARG A 229 9.14 -18.00 -13.40
C ARG A 229 8.48 -17.60 -12.08
N GLU A 230 7.98 -16.38 -12.00
CA GLU A 230 7.16 -15.87 -10.92
C GLU A 230 5.98 -15.11 -11.51
N THR A 231 4.80 -15.23 -10.91
CA THR A 231 3.59 -14.50 -11.29
C THR A 231 3.11 -13.66 -10.13
N GLY A 232 2.78 -12.41 -10.43
CA GLY A 232 2.26 -11.43 -9.51
C GLY A 232 0.82 -11.03 -9.84
N PRO A 233 0.23 -10.14 -9.03
CA PRO A 233 -1.07 -9.56 -9.32
C PRO A 233 -1.05 -8.76 -10.64
N MET A 234 -2.24 -8.50 -11.17
CA MET A 234 -2.44 -7.61 -12.34
C MET A 234 -1.64 -8.03 -13.60
N GLY A 235 -1.45 -9.33 -13.77
CA GLY A 235 -0.79 -9.91 -14.94
C GLY A 235 0.73 -9.74 -14.96
N LEU A 236 1.34 -9.28 -13.86
CA LEU A 236 2.79 -9.20 -13.73
C LEU A 236 3.41 -10.60 -13.73
N ALA A 237 4.51 -10.74 -14.44
CA ALA A 237 5.31 -11.96 -14.39
C ALA A 237 6.78 -11.66 -14.59
N LEU A 238 7.63 -12.39 -13.88
CA LEU A 238 9.06 -12.46 -14.09
C LEU A 238 9.38 -13.83 -14.68
N GLU A 239 10.19 -13.86 -15.73
CA GLU A 239 10.68 -15.11 -16.32
C GLU A 239 12.18 -15.00 -16.54
N THR A 240 12.93 -16.06 -16.21
CA THR A 240 14.38 -16.06 -16.44
C THR A 240 14.71 -15.82 -17.91
N CYS A 241 15.70 -14.98 -18.17
CA CYS A 241 16.14 -14.69 -19.53
C CYS A 241 17.62 -14.29 -19.58
N ASP A 242 18.19 -14.19 -20.78
CA ASP A 242 19.53 -13.65 -20.95
C ASP A 242 19.54 -12.11 -20.81
N ALA A 243 20.69 -11.56 -20.43
CA ALA A 243 20.87 -10.11 -20.25
C ALA A 243 20.55 -9.30 -21.51
N ALA A 244 20.84 -9.83 -22.71
CA ALA A 244 20.56 -9.11 -23.95
C ALA A 244 19.06 -8.99 -24.20
N ARG A 245 18.27 -10.04 -23.93
CA ARG A 245 16.80 -10.02 -23.99
C ARG A 245 16.21 -9.10 -22.94
N ALA A 246 16.72 -9.15 -21.71
CA ALA A 246 16.32 -8.25 -20.64
C ALA A 246 16.49 -6.77 -21.02
N LEU A 247 17.66 -6.41 -21.56
CA LEU A 247 17.94 -5.02 -21.93
C LEU A 247 17.15 -4.54 -23.15
N ARG A 248 16.80 -5.42 -24.11
CA ARG A 248 15.95 -5.06 -25.26
C ARG A 248 14.54 -4.63 -24.84
N SER A 249 14.00 -5.20 -23.76
CA SER A 249 12.66 -4.86 -23.26
C SER A 249 12.47 -3.37 -22.93
N LEU A 250 13.56 -2.64 -22.63
CA LEU A 250 13.51 -1.21 -22.36
C LEU A 250 13.20 -0.37 -23.61
N THR A 251 13.32 -0.93 -24.80
CA THR A 251 12.97 -0.26 -26.07
C THR A 251 11.56 -0.57 -26.58
N ASP A 252 10.87 -1.53 -25.96
CA ASP A 252 9.53 -1.97 -26.36
C ASP A 252 8.43 -1.01 -25.86
N ALA A 253 7.18 -1.19 -26.31
CA ALA A 253 6.05 -0.40 -25.81
C ALA A 253 5.83 -0.67 -24.31
N ALA A 254 5.50 0.36 -23.52
CA ALA A 254 5.38 0.30 -22.06
C ALA A 254 4.09 -0.41 -21.54
N GLY A 255 3.57 -1.35 -22.33
CA GLY A 255 2.32 -2.06 -22.08
C GLY A 255 1.07 -1.16 -22.13
N ASP A 256 -0.03 -1.70 -21.62
CA ASP A 256 -1.31 -0.99 -21.48
C ASP A 256 -1.28 0.04 -20.34
N ASP A 257 -2.24 0.97 -20.33
CA ASP A 257 -2.39 1.98 -19.27
C ASP A 257 -2.91 1.36 -17.97
N TRP A 258 -2.03 1.28 -16.97
CA TRP A 258 -2.31 0.65 -15.68
C TRP A 258 -3.45 1.33 -14.93
N ALA A 259 -3.56 2.67 -15.05
CA ALA A 259 -4.61 3.41 -14.35
C ALA A 259 -5.98 3.10 -14.96
N ILE A 260 -6.07 2.94 -16.28
CA ILE A 260 -7.32 2.58 -16.95
C ILE A 260 -7.74 1.16 -16.59
N GLU A 261 -6.81 0.21 -16.60
CA GLU A 261 -7.12 -1.19 -16.31
C GLU A 261 -7.53 -1.41 -14.85
N ALA A 262 -6.88 -0.71 -13.91
CA ALA A 262 -7.23 -0.77 -12.49
C ALA A 262 -8.51 0.02 -12.13
N SER A 263 -9.06 0.80 -13.06
CA SER A 263 -10.25 1.61 -12.82
C SER A 263 -11.54 0.85 -13.09
N ILE A 264 -12.60 1.21 -12.37
CA ILE A 264 -13.93 0.62 -12.52
C ILE A 264 -14.74 1.50 -13.48
N ALA A 265 -15.22 0.93 -14.59
CA ALA A 265 -16.12 1.65 -15.48
C ALA A 265 -17.42 2.02 -14.74
N SER A 266 -17.85 3.27 -14.86
CA SER A 266 -19.14 3.69 -14.30
C SER A 266 -20.27 3.20 -15.20
N ASP A 267 -21.36 2.73 -14.58
CA ASP A 267 -22.61 2.40 -15.27
C ASP A 267 -23.49 3.63 -15.56
N LYS A 268 -23.13 4.78 -15.00
CA LYS A 268 -23.80 6.07 -15.22
C LYS A 268 -22.81 7.20 -15.48
N ILE A 269 -23.22 8.15 -16.30
CA ILE A 269 -22.49 9.42 -16.47
C ILE A 269 -22.89 10.37 -15.35
N LEU A 270 -21.94 10.74 -14.50
CA LEU A 270 -22.12 11.78 -13.49
C LEU A 270 -21.75 13.13 -14.09
N VAL A 271 -22.77 13.92 -14.44
CA VAL A 271 -22.58 15.28 -14.98
C VAL A 271 -22.29 16.24 -13.83
N ASP A 272 -21.19 16.98 -13.94
CA ASP A 272 -20.67 17.92 -12.94
C ASP A 272 -20.70 17.39 -11.49
N PRO A 273 -19.81 16.43 -11.15
CA PRO A 273 -19.73 15.84 -9.81
C PRO A 273 -19.69 16.85 -8.66
N ASN A 274 -19.16 18.05 -8.90
CA ASN A 274 -19.05 19.10 -7.89
C ASN A 274 -20.42 19.60 -7.41
N LEU A 275 -21.47 19.52 -8.23
CA LEU A 275 -22.81 19.95 -7.86
C LEU A 275 -23.56 18.92 -7.02
N LEU A 276 -23.14 17.65 -7.04
CA LEU A 276 -23.83 16.59 -6.33
C LEU A 276 -23.69 16.74 -4.81
N GLN A 277 -24.81 16.54 -4.10
CA GLN A 277 -24.90 16.55 -2.64
C GLN A 277 -25.01 15.15 -2.06
N THR A 278 -25.65 14.22 -2.77
CA THR A 278 -25.73 12.82 -2.33
C THR A 278 -25.46 11.83 -3.46
N LEU A 279 -24.82 10.73 -3.11
CA LEU A 279 -24.48 9.62 -4.00
C LEU A 279 -24.79 8.31 -3.29
N ARG A 280 -25.51 7.43 -3.97
CA ARG A 280 -25.74 6.05 -3.54
C ARG A 280 -25.13 5.12 -4.56
N ILE A 281 -24.29 4.22 -4.09
CA ILE A 281 -23.68 3.19 -4.90
C ILE A 281 -23.90 1.82 -4.27
N ARG A 282 -23.87 0.78 -5.10
CA ARG A 282 -23.72 -0.60 -4.68
C ARG A 282 -22.28 -1.03 -4.87
N LEU A 283 -21.69 -1.59 -3.83
CA LEU A 283 -20.35 -2.17 -3.86
C LEU A 283 -20.43 -3.69 -3.67
N SER A 284 -19.62 -4.43 -4.43
CA SER A 284 -19.48 -5.88 -4.27
C SER A 284 -18.07 -6.34 -4.61
N GLY A 285 -17.70 -7.52 -4.13
CA GLY A 285 -16.32 -8.02 -4.17
C GLY A 285 -15.71 -8.09 -2.76
N PRO A 286 -14.38 -8.04 -2.61
CA PRO A 286 -13.69 -8.14 -1.33
C PRO A 286 -13.81 -6.84 -0.51
N ILE A 287 -15.01 -6.58 0.03
CA ILE A 287 -15.34 -5.32 0.72
C ILE A 287 -15.17 -5.39 2.25
N ASP A 288 -14.98 -6.59 2.81
CA ASP A 288 -15.00 -6.82 4.27
C ASP A 288 -13.85 -6.13 5.03
N ARG A 289 -12.76 -5.79 4.34
CA ARG A 289 -11.58 -5.13 4.92
C ARG A 289 -11.51 -3.63 4.63
N LEU A 290 -12.51 -3.08 3.95
CA LEU A 290 -12.50 -1.69 3.49
C LEU A 290 -13.10 -0.74 4.53
N ALA A 291 -12.53 0.47 4.61
CA ALA A 291 -12.97 1.55 5.50
C ALA A 291 -14.17 2.32 4.92
N LEU A 292 -15.31 1.63 4.81
CA LEU A 292 -16.51 2.15 4.13
C LEU A 292 -17.38 3.06 5.01
N ASP A 293 -17.32 2.94 6.33
CA ASP A 293 -18.14 3.73 7.27
C ASP A 293 -17.40 4.92 7.90
N GLY A 294 -18.12 6.04 8.10
CA GLY A 294 -17.67 7.20 8.87
C GLY A 294 -17.41 8.46 8.05
N GLY A 295 -17.54 9.63 8.69
CA GLY A 295 -17.49 10.93 8.01
C GLY A 295 -18.67 11.10 7.06
N ARG A 296 -18.38 11.45 5.79
CA ARG A 296 -19.38 11.57 4.72
C ARG A 296 -20.03 10.26 4.27
N GLN A 297 -19.51 9.10 4.67
CA GLN A 297 -19.97 7.78 4.19
C GLN A 297 -20.74 7.00 5.25
N ARG A 298 -21.76 6.27 4.81
CA ARG A 298 -22.48 5.26 5.59
C ARG A 298 -22.72 4.02 4.74
N PHE A 299 -22.23 2.89 5.18
CA PHE A 299 -22.35 1.61 4.52
C PHE A 299 -23.39 0.73 5.23
N SER A 300 -24.29 0.12 4.46
CA SER A 300 -25.28 -0.82 4.98
C SER A 300 -25.77 -1.73 3.88
N ASN A 301 -25.81 -3.04 4.15
CA ASN A 301 -26.37 -4.04 3.24
C ASN A 301 -25.80 -3.99 1.80
N GLY A 302 -24.50 -3.75 1.63
CA GLY A 302 -23.85 -3.66 0.31
C GLY A 302 -24.05 -2.32 -0.41
N GLU A 303 -24.76 -1.38 0.19
CA GLU A 303 -24.96 -0.02 -0.33
C GLU A 303 -24.15 0.99 0.47
N LEU A 304 -23.50 1.90 -0.24
CA LEU A 304 -22.78 3.03 0.34
C LEU A 304 -23.54 4.31 0.01
N PHE A 305 -23.94 5.04 1.06
CA PHE A 305 -24.50 6.38 0.97
C PHE A 305 -23.42 7.40 1.31
N ILE A 306 -23.22 8.38 0.42
CA ILE A 306 -22.25 9.46 0.58
C ILE A 306 -22.99 10.79 0.53
N ARG A 307 -22.71 11.66 1.49
CA ARG A 307 -23.28 13.03 1.55
C ARG A 307 -22.17 14.06 1.66
N LYS A 308 -22.24 15.11 0.83
CA LYS A 308 -21.30 16.23 0.87
C LYS A 308 -21.35 16.93 2.24
N GLU A 309 -20.19 17.25 2.80
CA GLU A 309 -20.10 17.95 4.09
C GLU A 309 -20.44 19.43 3.94
N GLN A 310 -20.89 20.01 5.05
CA GLN A 310 -21.15 21.43 5.15
C GLN A 310 -20.01 22.10 5.92
N VAL A 311 -19.28 22.98 5.25
CA VAL A 311 -18.20 23.76 5.89
C VAL A 311 -18.82 24.88 6.71
N MET A 312 -19.08 24.62 7.99
CA MET A 312 -19.63 25.63 8.91
C MET A 312 -18.64 26.79 9.12
N PRO A 313 -19.12 28.04 9.22
CA PRO A 313 -18.27 29.19 9.53
C PRO A 313 -17.80 29.18 10.98
N THR A 314 -18.55 28.54 11.87
CA THR A 314 -18.29 28.47 13.31
C THR A 314 -17.69 27.14 13.71
N CYS A 315 -16.85 27.20 14.74
CA CYS A 315 -16.26 26.03 15.35
C CYS A 315 -17.02 25.66 16.62
N ILE A 316 -17.34 24.39 16.75
CA ILE A 316 -18.10 23.80 17.84
C ILE A 316 -17.33 22.61 18.43
N ARG A 317 -16.57 21.88 17.61
CA ARG A 317 -15.80 20.69 18.02
C ARG A 317 -14.41 20.66 17.39
N THR A 318 -13.42 20.33 18.20
CA THR A 318 -12.03 20.04 17.81
C THR A 318 -11.65 18.62 18.24
N LEU A 319 -10.50 18.13 17.77
CA LEU A 319 -9.85 16.94 18.31
C LEU A 319 -8.80 17.33 19.35
N ASP A 320 -8.49 16.37 20.21
CA ASP A 320 -7.43 16.48 21.22
C ASP A 320 -6.10 16.91 20.61
N ALA A 321 -5.30 17.62 21.40
CA ALA A 321 -4.07 18.23 20.91
C ALA A 321 -3.00 17.21 20.50
N ASP A 322 -2.99 16.05 21.16
CA ASP A 322 -2.05 14.95 20.99
C ASP A 322 -2.47 13.92 19.92
N THR A 323 -3.56 14.19 19.21
CA THR A 323 -4.10 13.32 18.17
C THR A 323 -3.01 12.93 17.15
N PRO A 324 -2.95 11.65 16.71
CA PRO A 324 -1.99 11.22 15.70
C PRO A 324 -2.10 12.01 14.39
N TYR A 325 -3.29 12.55 14.10
CA TYR A 325 -3.55 13.36 12.90
C TYR A 325 -2.88 14.74 12.89
N ARG A 326 -2.11 15.10 13.93
CA ARG A 326 -1.24 16.29 13.96
C ARG A 326 0.25 15.93 13.96
N LYS A 327 0.59 14.65 14.10
CA LYS A 327 1.98 14.20 14.25
C LYS A 327 2.64 13.97 12.89
N PRO A 328 3.97 14.16 12.80
CA PRO A 328 4.72 13.78 11.61
C PRO A 328 4.73 12.25 11.45
N SER A 329 5.06 11.80 10.25
CA SER A 329 5.36 10.41 9.93
C SER A 329 6.45 10.36 8.85
N ALA A 330 6.97 9.17 8.54
CA ALA A 330 8.03 8.98 7.54
C ALA A 330 7.73 9.65 6.18
N LEU A 331 6.46 9.66 5.77
CA LEU A 331 6.01 10.17 4.46
C LEU A 331 5.33 11.55 4.56
N VAL A 332 5.03 12.00 5.79
CA VAL A 332 4.35 13.27 6.10
C VAL A 332 5.20 14.06 7.09
N GLN A 333 6.28 14.66 6.61
CA GLN A 333 7.30 15.33 7.45
C GLN A 333 6.86 16.73 7.93
N SER A 334 5.77 16.79 8.71
CA SER A 334 5.16 18.06 9.16
C SER A 334 6.02 18.89 10.12
N ASP A 335 7.06 18.30 10.70
CA ASP A 335 8.02 18.92 11.62
C ASP A 335 9.31 19.36 10.92
N HIS A 336 9.50 19.03 9.64
CA HIS A 336 10.69 19.41 8.90
C HIS A 336 10.80 20.96 8.76
N PRO A 337 11.99 21.57 8.98
CA PRO A 337 12.15 23.03 8.96
C PRO A 337 11.61 23.72 7.70
N ASP A 338 11.83 23.15 6.52
CA ASP A 338 11.33 23.72 5.25
C ASP A 338 9.79 23.71 5.16
N ILE A 339 9.15 22.64 5.64
CA ILE A 339 7.68 22.51 5.67
C ILE A 339 7.11 23.52 6.68
N VAL A 340 7.70 23.59 7.87
CA VAL A 340 7.30 24.52 8.92
C VAL A 340 7.45 25.98 8.46
N ALA A 341 8.59 26.32 7.84
CA ALA A 341 8.83 27.67 7.33
C ALA A 341 7.79 28.07 6.27
N LEU A 342 7.47 27.17 5.34
CA LEU A 342 6.42 27.40 4.35
C LEU A 342 5.06 27.55 5.02
N ALA A 343 4.69 26.65 5.94
CA ALA A 343 3.43 26.72 6.68
C ALA A 343 3.25 28.05 7.42
N VAL A 344 4.30 28.55 8.10
CA VAL A 344 4.32 29.88 8.72
C VAL A 344 4.05 30.98 7.69
N SER A 345 4.76 30.97 6.56
CA SER A 345 4.58 31.99 5.52
C SER A 345 3.15 32.01 4.94
N LEU A 346 2.51 30.84 4.82
CA LEU A 346 1.13 30.72 4.34
C LEU A 346 0.14 31.27 5.38
N MET A 347 0.37 31.00 6.67
CA MET A 347 -0.48 31.50 7.74
C MET A 347 -0.38 33.03 7.89
N GLU A 348 0.81 33.61 7.69
CA GLU A 348 1.00 35.06 7.63
C GLU A 348 0.18 35.70 6.50
N LYS A 349 0.25 35.13 5.28
CA LYS A 349 -0.55 35.57 4.12
C LYS A 349 -2.06 35.41 4.34
N ALA A 350 -2.49 34.42 5.12
CA ALA A 350 -3.89 34.21 5.47
C ALA A 350 -4.46 35.28 6.44
N GLY A 351 -3.65 36.27 6.85
CA GLY A 351 -4.08 37.39 7.68
C GLY A 351 -3.83 37.20 9.17
N ALA A 352 -2.79 36.47 9.57
CA ALA A 352 -2.46 36.27 10.98
C ALA A 352 -1.95 37.54 11.72
N GLY A 353 -1.72 38.68 11.05
CA GLY A 353 -1.34 39.95 11.68
C GLY A 353 -0.18 39.83 12.70
N GLY A 354 -0.18 40.64 13.76
CA GLY A 354 0.80 40.54 14.86
C GLY A 354 0.86 39.17 15.55
N LYS A 355 -0.15 38.30 15.35
CA LYS A 355 -0.24 36.92 15.86
C LYS A 355 0.54 35.90 15.03
N GLY A 356 0.95 36.25 13.80
CA GLY A 356 1.89 35.46 12.99
C GLY A 356 3.22 35.24 13.71
N LYS A 357 3.65 36.19 14.56
CA LYS A 357 4.83 36.05 15.43
C LYS A 357 4.64 34.97 16.50
N THR A 358 3.44 34.80 17.05
CA THR A 358 3.13 33.76 18.05
C THR A 358 3.08 32.38 17.40
N PHE A 359 2.42 32.25 16.25
CA PHE A 359 2.44 31.00 15.46
C PHE A 359 3.87 30.62 15.07
N ARG A 360 4.67 31.59 14.60
CA ARG A 360 6.07 31.39 14.26
C ARG A 360 6.90 30.90 15.45
N LYS A 361 6.76 31.50 16.63
CA LYS A 361 7.45 31.06 17.85
C LYS A 361 7.04 29.64 18.26
N GLN A 362 5.75 29.32 18.18
CA GLN A 362 5.23 27.99 18.52
C GLN A 362 5.66 26.91 17.52
N ALA A 363 5.64 27.22 16.22
CA ALA A 363 5.99 26.29 15.15
C ALA A 363 7.51 26.07 15.05
N LEU A 364 8.33 27.09 15.37
CA LEU A 364 9.81 26.99 15.36
C LEU A 364 10.42 26.60 16.72
N GLY A 365 9.61 26.37 17.76
CA GLY A 365 10.10 25.99 19.09
C GLY A 365 10.85 27.09 19.85
N GLU A 366 10.67 28.36 19.48
CA GLU A 366 11.31 29.49 20.16
C GLU A 366 10.63 29.75 21.52
N THR A 367 11.34 29.56 22.63
CA THR A 367 10.81 29.67 24.00
C THR A 367 10.18 31.04 24.27
N ILE A 368 8.91 31.06 24.69
CA ILE A 368 8.24 32.27 25.19
C ILE A 368 8.77 32.55 26.60
N ARG A 369 9.60 33.58 26.76
CA ARG A 369 9.83 34.16 28.11
C ARG A 369 8.57 34.93 28.51
N PRO A 370 8.00 34.70 29.71
CA PRO A 370 6.91 35.54 30.19
C PRO A 370 7.44 36.95 30.42
N THR A 371 6.77 37.95 29.85
CA THR A 371 6.96 39.35 30.26
C THR A 371 6.26 39.54 31.59
N GLU A 372 7.03 39.82 32.63
CA GLU A 372 6.55 40.24 33.94
C GLU A 372 5.72 41.53 33.82
N GLY A 373 4.58 41.53 34.49
CA GLY A 373 3.62 42.62 34.51
C GLY A 373 2.46 42.26 35.44
N GLU A 374 2.75 42.27 36.74
CA GLU A 374 1.81 42.07 37.83
C GLU A 374 0.72 43.16 37.85
N GLY A 375 -0.49 42.74 38.19
CA GLY A 375 -1.65 43.58 38.46
C GLY A 375 -2.75 42.73 39.09
N GLU A 376 -2.66 42.54 40.41
CA GLU A 376 -3.65 41.85 41.24
C GLU A 376 -5.00 42.58 41.28
N GLY A 377 -6.09 41.81 41.38
CA GLY A 377 -7.36 42.33 41.90
C GLY A 377 -8.61 41.53 41.53
N GLY A 378 -9.21 40.87 42.52
CA GLY A 378 -10.68 40.71 42.61
C GLY A 378 -11.23 39.31 42.36
N ALA A 379 -11.61 38.62 43.44
CA ALA A 379 -12.51 37.47 43.44
C ALA A 379 -13.95 37.91 43.14
N GLU A 380 -14.71 37.11 42.37
CA GLU A 380 -16.12 36.76 42.68
C GLU A 380 -16.78 35.90 41.58
N THR A 381 -17.53 34.89 42.05
CA THR A 381 -18.69 34.21 41.42
C THR A 381 -18.46 33.24 40.25
N GLU A 382 -18.45 31.95 40.59
CA GLU A 382 -18.78 30.87 39.67
C GLU A 382 -20.27 30.96 39.28
N SER A 383 -20.52 31.15 37.99
CA SER A 383 -21.83 30.94 37.36
C SER A 383 -21.65 29.85 36.29
N PRO A 384 -22.40 28.73 36.34
CA PRO A 384 -22.27 27.66 35.37
C PRO A 384 -23.02 28.04 34.09
N GLY A 385 -22.31 28.56 33.10
CA GLY A 385 -22.94 28.96 31.84
C GLY A 385 -22.03 29.67 30.84
N ARG A 386 -20.92 29.07 30.43
CA ARG A 386 -20.23 29.47 29.19
C ARG A 386 -19.55 28.28 28.52
N SER A 387 -20.34 27.58 27.71
CA SER A 387 -19.84 26.81 26.56
C SER A 387 -19.31 27.81 25.52
N SER A 388 -18.00 27.82 25.22
CA SER A 388 -17.42 28.34 23.96
C SER A 388 -15.87 28.31 23.86
N SER A 389 -15.11 27.58 24.70
CA SER A 389 -13.62 27.60 24.61
C SER A 389 -12.98 26.55 23.69
N ALA A 390 -13.76 25.71 22.99
CA ALA A 390 -13.22 24.55 22.24
C ALA A 390 -12.34 24.92 21.03
N CYS A 391 -12.42 26.16 20.56
CA CYS A 391 -11.75 26.61 19.35
C CYS A 391 -11.11 27.98 19.59
N THR A 392 -9.78 28.03 19.50
CA THR A 392 -8.99 29.23 19.80
C THR A 392 -9.23 30.35 18.77
N GLU A 393 -9.34 31.59 19.24
CA GLU A 393 -9.56 32.79 18.42
C GLU A 393 -8.25 33.38 17.81
N ASP A 394 -7.11 32.72 18.01
CA ASP A 394 -5.79 33.29 17.69
C ASP A 394 -5.26 32.95 16.29
N LEU A 395 -5.78 31.91 15.64
CA LEU A 395 -5.46 31.52 14.27
C LEU A 395 -6.66 31.74 13.34
N PRO A 396 -6.44 31.96 12.02
CA PRO A 396 -7.54 31.94 11.06
C PRO A 396 -8.36 30.64 11.20
N PRO A 397 -9.69 30.67 10.99
CA PRO A 397 -10.50 29.45 11.03
C PRO A 397 -9.92 28.35 10.12
N VAL A 398 -10.04 27.08 10.51
CA VAL A 398 -9.49 25.94 9.73
C VAL A 398 -9.88 26.03 8.25
N PRO A 399 -11.15 26.35 7.86
CA PRO A 399 -11.52 26.49 6.46
C PRO A 399 -10.67 27.52 5.68
N LYS A 400 -10.31 28.64 6.32
CA LYS A 400 -9.46 29.67 5.70
C LYS A 400 -8.04 29.17 5.53
N ARG A 401 -7.47 28.50 6.54
CA ARG A 401 -6.13 27.93 6.48
C ARG A 401 -6.02 26.86 5.38
N VAL A 402 -7.00 25.96 5.31
CA VAL A 402 -7.11 24.91 4.28
C VAL A 402 -7.13 25.53 2.88
N ARG A 403 -7.99 26.54 2.64
CA ARG A 403 -8.04 27.24 1.34
C ARG A 403 -6.71 27.89 0.98
N THR A 404 -6.01 28.50 1.93
CA THR A 404 -4.70 29.11 1.67
C THR A 404 -3.66 28.06 1.24
N ILE A 405 -3.60 26.92 1.94
CA ILE A 405 -2.69 25.82 1.58
C ILE A 405 -3.06 25.28 0.20
N LEU A 406 -4.35 25.00 -0.03
CA LEU A 406 -4.87 24.42 -1.26
C LEU A 406 -4.58 25.30 -2.48
N ASN A 407 -4.83 26.61 -2.39
CA ASN A 407 -4.56 27.55 -3.46
C ASN A 407 -3.06 27.60 -3.79
N TRP A 408 -2.21 27.67 -2.77
CA TRP A 408 -0.77 27.66 -2.98
C TRP A 408 -0.31 26.38 -3.67
N MET A 409 -0.82 25.21 -3.26
CA MET A 409 -0.45 23.95 -3.90
C MET A 409 -0.90 23.90 -5.36
N THR A 410 -2.13 24.33 -5.64
CA THR A 410 -2.69 24.39 -7.01
C THR A 410 -1.82 25.26 -7.93
N ASP A 411 -1.26 26.35 -7.40
CA ASP A 411 -0.42 27.28 -8.16
C ASP A 411 1.05 26.85 -8.28
N ASN A 412 1.55 26.00 -7.37
CA ASN A 412 3.00 25.76 -7.20
C ASN A 412 3.43 24.29 -7.33
N ILE A 413 2.50 23.33 -7.39
CA ILE A 413 2.80 21.90 -7.50
C ILE A 413 2.13 21.36 -8.76
N GLN A 414 2.95 20.91 -9.70
CA GLN A 414 2.47 20.36 -10.97
C GLN A 414 1.96 18.93 -10.79
N LYS A 415 0.71 18.67 -11.20
CA LYS A 415 0.19 17.30 -11.31
C LYS A 415 0.91 16.55 -12.44
N ARG A 416 1.62 15.48 -12.09
CA ARG A 416 2.34 14.62 -13.03
C ARG A 416 2.37 13.19 -12.48
N PRO A 417 2.19 12.14 -13.30
CA PRO A 417 2.37 10.77 -12.83
C PRO A 417 3.80 10.55 -12.34
N VAL A 418 3.93 9.97 -11.14
CA VAL A 418 5.21 9.62 -10.54
C VAL A 418 5.05 8.26 -9.87
N PHE A 419 6.04 7.39 -10.03
CA PHE A 419 6.10 6.14 -9.29
C PHE A 419 7.23 6.23 -8.26
N SER A 420 6.94 6.91 -7.16
CA SER A 420 7.84 7.07 -6.01
C SER A 420 7.13 6.73 -4.71
N LEU A 421 7.90 6.71 -3.61
CA LEU A 421 7.30 6.79 -2.29
C LEU A 421 6.83 8.22 -2.06
N PRO A 422 5.57 8.44 -1.63
CA PRO A 422 5.05 9.78 -1.47
C PRO A 422 5.79 10.46 -0.31
N ASN A 423 6.55 11.50 -0.63
CA ASN A 423 7.39 12.21 0.33
C ASN A 423 7.05 13.70 0.25
N ALA A 424 6.58 14.27 1.37
CA ALA A 424 6.14 15.66 1.41
C ALA A 424 7.27 16.65 1.07
N LEU A 425 8.47 16.40 1.60
CA LEU A 425 9.64 17.26 1.37
C LEU A 425 10.13 17.22 -0.08
N ASP A 426 10.20 16.03 -0.68
CA ASP A 426 10.58 15.88 -2.09
C ASP A 426 9.54 16.49 -3.02
N THR A 427 8.26 16.35 -2.69
CA THR A 427 7.18 17.02 -3.43
C THR A 427 7.34 18.54 -3.38
N LEU A 428 7.65 19.10 -2.21
CA LEU A 428 7.93 20.53 -2.06
C LEU A 428 9.15 20.98 -2.88
N ARG A 429 10.23 20.20 -2.87
CA ARG A 429 11.48 20.51 -3.61
C ARG A 429 11.31 20.39 -5.12
N ASN A 430 10.68 19.31 -5.58
CA ASN A 430 10.52 18.97 -6.99
C ASN A 430 9.39 19.74 -7.67
N ARG A 431 8.45 20.32 -6.89
CA ARG A 431 7.31 21.11 -7.41
C ARG A 431 6.40 20.31 -8.37
N ALA A 432 6.36 19.01 -8.20
CA ALA A 432 5.54 18.11 -8.99
C ALA A 432 5.17 16.88 -8.17
N GLY A 433 4.20 16.10 -8.65
CA GLY A 433 3.82 14.83 -8.04
C GLY A 433 2.46 14.35 -8.53
N ASP A 434 2.08 13.12 -8.17
CA ASP A 434 0.74 12.60 -8.42
C ASP A 434 -0.20 12.81 -7.21
N CYS A 435 -1.34 12.13 -7.17
CA CYS A 435 -2.28 12.23 -6.05
C CYS A 435 -1.67 11.91 -4.68
N ASN A 436 -0.75 10.95 -4.60
CA ASN A 436 -0.10 10.53 -3.36
C ASN A 436 0.87 11.61 -2.86
N GLU A 437 1.71 12.18 -3.75
CA GLU A 437 2.59 13.30 -3.40
C GLU A 437 1.81 14.55 -2.98
N HIS A 438 0.71 14.87 -3.67
CA HIS A 438 -0.15 15.98 -3.29
C HIS A 438 -0.80 15.74 -1.92
N ALA A 439 -1.30 14.53 -1.65
CA ALA A 439 -1.91 14.19 -0.37
C ALA A 439 -0.89 14.26 0.78
N ALA A 440 0.34 13.79 0.56
CA ALA A 440 1.43 13.83 1.53
C ALA A 440 1.87 15.27 1.86
N LEU A 441 2.11 16.10 0.84
CA LEU A 441 2.51 17.51 1.04
C LEU A 441 1.38 18.33 1.69
N PHE A 442 0.13 18.14 1.27
CA PHE A 442 -1.00 18.82 1.91
C PHE A 442 -1.12 18.42 3.38
N ALA A 443 -1.03 17.12 3.69
CA ALA A 443 -1.06 16.64 5.07
C ALA A 443 0.08 17.27 5.89
N ALA A 444 1.30 17.32 5.36
CA ALA A 444 2.44 17.88 6.07
C ALA A 444 2.24 19.37 6.40
N LEU A 445 1.81 20.17 5.42
CA LEU A 445 1.52 21.60 5.61
C LEU A 445 0.35 21.82 6.58
N ALA A 446 -0.73 21.05 6.44
CA ALA A 446 -1.90 21.18 7.30
C ALA A 446 -1.59 20.80 8.76
N ARG A 447 -0.85 19.70 8.98
CA ARG A 447 -0.38 19.27 10.31
C ARG A 447 0.58 20.29 10.92
N ALA A 448 1.50 20.86 10.15
CA ALA A 448 2.38 21.96 10.59
C ALA A 448 1.58 23.21 11.01
N CYS A 449 0.41 23.45 10.39
CA CYS A 449 -0.54 24.49 10.78
C CYS A 449 -1.45 24.10 11.96
N GLY A 450 -1.22 22.96 12.61
CA GLY A 450 -2.02 22.44 13.73
C GLY A 450 -3.41 21.93 13.33
N ILE A 451 -3.63 21.64 12.05
CA ILE A 451 -4.91 21.12 11.53
C ILE A 451 -4.87 19.59 11.59
N PRO A 452 -5.74 18.92 12.37
CA PRO A 452 -5.84 17.46 12.32
C PRO A 452 -6.18 17.01 10.91
N THR A 453 -5.27 16.26 10.29
CA THR A 453 -5.34 15.86 8.89
C THR A 453 -4.92 14.40 8.72
N ARG A 454 -5.71 13.64 7.97
CA ARG A 454 -5.41 12.26 7.57
C ARG A 454 -5.45 12.11 6.05
N ILE A 455 -4.65 11.20 5.52
CA ILE A 455 -4.73 10.76 4.13
C ILE A 455 -5.79 9.66 4.02
N GLU A 456 -6.62 9.78 2.99
CA GLU A 456 -7.63 8.79 2.61
C GLU A 456 -7.31 8.30 1.20
N THR A 457 -7.60 7.03 0.92
CA THR A 457 -7.41 6.41 -0.38
C THR A 457 -8.67 5.67 -0.80
N GLY A 458 -8.90 5.61 -2.10
CA GLY A 458 -10.08 4.94 -2.64
C GLY A 458 -10.28 5.30 -4.10
N LEU A 459 -11.52 5.68 -4.44
CA LEU A 459 -11.91 5.92 -5.83
C LEU A 459 -12.39 7.35 -6.06
N VAL A 460 -12.08 7.91 -7.22
CA VAL A 460 -12.65 9.17 -7.72
C VAL A 460 -13.20 8.99 -9.13
N TYR A 461 -14.37 9.58 -9.41
CA TYR A 461 -14.96 9.56 -10.74
C TYR A 461 -14.27 10.59 -11.65
N LEU A 462 -13.68 10.10 -12.74
CA LEU A 462 -13.07 10.90 -13.79
C LEU A 462 -13.33 10.23 -15.13
N LYS A 463 -13.76 11.00 -16.15
CA LYS A 463 -13.95 10.48 -17.52
C LYS A 463 -14.72 9.14 -17.56
N GLU A 464 -15.88 9.10 -16.89
CA GLU A 464 -16.80 7.94 -16.89
C GLU A 464 -16.27 6.68 -16.18
N ARG A 465 -15.20 6.81 -15.39
CA ARG A 465 -14.58 5.70 -14.66
C ARG A 465 -14.19 6.14 -13.25
N PHE A 466 -14.11 5.17 -12.34
CA PHE A 466 -13.66 5.35 -10.97
C PHE A 466 -12.21 4.89 -10.87
N TYR A 467 -11.29 5.84 -10.68
CA TYR A 467 -9.85 5.59 -10.60
C TYR A 467 -9.38 5.55 -9.16
N TYR A 468 -8.33 4.76 -8.89
CA TYR A 468 -7.57 4.91 -7.65
C TYR A 468 -7.17 6.37 -7.46
N HIS A 469 -7.33 6.86 -6.23
CA HIS A 469 -6.94 8.20 -5.86
C HIS A 469 -6.57 8.29 -4.38
N ALA A 470 -5.70 9.23 -4.06
CA ALA A 470 -5.32 9.61 -2.70
C ALA A 470 -5.63 11.08 -2.45
N TRP A 471 -6.23 11.39 -1.30
CA TRP A 471 -6.63 12.74 -0.91
C TRP A 471 -6.56 12.90 0.62
N ASN A 472 -7.08 14.00 1.16
CA ASN A 472 -7.04 14.27 2.60
C ASN A 472 -8.44 14.47 3.20
N ALA A 473 -8.54 14.22 4.50
CA ALA A 473 -9.65 14.73 5.32
C ALA A 473 -9.07 15.57 6.46
N VAL A 474 -9.64 16.76 6.65
CA VAL A 474 -9.29 17.68 7.74
C VAL A 474 -10.42 17.74 8.76
N PHE A 475 -10.09 17.87 10.04
CA PHE A 475 -11.13 17.97 11.07
C PHE A 475 -11.53 19.42 11.35
N TRP A 476 -12.81 19.73 11.13
CA TRP A 476 -13.46 20.97 11.52
C TRP A 476 -14.93 20.68 11.84
N ASN A 477 -15.27 20.54 13.12
CA ASN A 477 -16.52 19.97 13.62
C ASN A 477 -16.74 18.50 13.23
N GLU A 478 -16.54 18.18 11.96
CA GLU A 478 -16.55 16.85 11.36
C GLU A 478 -15.30 16.68 10.46
N TRP A 479 -15.09 15.48 9.94
CA TRP A 479 -14.08 15.25 8.92
C TRP A 479 -14.60 15.80 7.59
N ILE A 480 -13.86 16.73 6.99
CA ILE A 480 -14.19 17.37 5.72
C ILE A 480 -13.13 16.97 4.69
N THR A 481 -13.55 16.40 3.58
CA THR A 481 -12.62 16.00 2.51
C THR A 481 -12.03 17.19 1.77
N VAL A 482 -10.73 17.11 1.49
CA VAL A 482 -9.93 18.06 0.71
C VAL A 482 -9.15 17.26 -0.33
N ASP A 483 -9.18 17.69 -1.58
CA ASP A 483 -8.31 17.13 -2.62
C ASP A 483 -7.37 18.21 -3.16
N ALA A 484 -6.10 18.12 -2.76
CA ALA A 484 -5.05 19.03 -3.20
C ALA A 484 -4.64 18.83 -4.67
N SER A 485 -4.82 17.63 -5.22
CA SER A 485 -4.50 17.31 -6.62
C SER A 485 -5.58 17.79 -7.60
N MET A 486 -6.78 18.07 -7.10
CA MET A 486 -7.92 18.60 -7.87
C MET A 486 -8.36 20.00 -7.44
N GLY A 487 -7.73 20.59 -6.42
CA GLY A 487 -8.06 21.93 -5.93
C GLY A 487 -9.43 22.03 -5.26
N GLN A 488 -9.95 20.95 -4.67
CA GLN A 488 -11.32 20.91 -4.14
C GLN A 488 -11.40 20.99 -2.61
N PHE A 489 -12.31 21.85 -2.12
CA PHE A 489 -12.67 21.93 -0.70
C PHE A 489 -14.09 22.53 -0.47
N PRO A 490 -15.06 21.76 0.07
CA PRO A 490 -14.99 20.30 0.25
C PRO A 490 -14.91 19.58 -1.09
N ALA A 491 -14.23 18.44 -1.14
CA ALA A 491 -14.17 17.60 -2.35
C ALA A 491 -15.55 17.09 -2.75
N ASP A 492 -15.77 16.81 -4.03
CA ASP A 492 -17.01 16.23 -4.51
C ASP A 492 -17.27 14.83 -3.93
N ILE A 493 -18.52 14.38 -4.00
CA ILE A 493 -18.96 13.11 -3.38
C ILE A 493 -18.55 11.86 -4.16
N THR A 494 -17.84 12.01 -5.29
CA THR A 494 -17.32 10.85 -6.03
C THR A 494 -16.01 10.34 -5.45
N HIS A 495 -15.44 11.05 -4.47
CA HIS A 495 -14.37 10.60 -3.59
C HIS A 495 -14.91 9.56 -2.61
N ILE A 496 -14.82 8.29 -3.02
CA ILE A 496 -15.28 7.12 -2.28
C ILE A 496 -14.08 6.53 -1.54
N ARG A 497 -14.00 6.77 -0.24
CA ARG A 497 -12.99 6.19 0.65
C ARG A 497 -13.16 4.69 0.72
N LEU A 498 -12.06 3.99 0.48
CA LEU A 498 -11.93 2.55 0.65
C LEU A 498 -10.89 2.19 1.74
N ALA A 499 -9.91 3.06 1.98
CA ALA A 499 -8.91 2.91 3.03
C ALA A 499 -8.49 4.28 3.62
N SER A 500 -7.90 4.24 4.81
CA SER A 500 -7.19 5.30 5.50
C SER A 500 -5.69 4.94 5.64
N GLU A 501 -4.87 5.86 6.15
CA GLU A 501 -3.45 5.61 6.46
C GLU A 501 -3.22 4.30 7.24
N GLU A 502 -4.18 3.85 8.05
CA GLU A 502 -4.05 2.67 8.92
C GLU A 502 -4.30 1.33 8.18
N ASN A 503 -4.99 1.33 7.04
CA ASN A 503 -5.36 0.11 6.30
C ASN A 503 -5.10 0.19 4.78
N ALA A 504 -4.16 1.02 4.35
CA ALA A 504 -3.81 1.19 2.93
C ALA A 504 -3.42 -0.13 2.22
N ALA A 505 -2.86 -1.12 2.94
CA ALA A 505 -2.50 -2.42 2.38
C ALA A 505 -3.71 -3.27 1.95
N ASP A 506 -4.86 -3.13 2.62
CA ASP A 506 -6.06 -3.89 2.30
C ASP A 506 -6.70 -3.44 0.97
N LEU A 507 -6.37 -2.22 0.50
CA LEU A 507 -6.89 -1.67 -0.74
C LEU A 507 -6.36 -2.40 -1.98
N MET A 508 -5.08 -2.77 -1.99
CA MET A 508 -4.44 -3.41 -3.16
C MET A 508 -5.06 -4.76 -3.50
N ALA A 509 -5.52 -5.52 -2.50
CA ALA A 509 -6.24 -6.78 -2.71
C ALA A 509 -7.64 -6.57 -3.32
N ALA A 510 -8.23 -5.39 -3.12
CA ALA A 510 -9.62 -5.14 -3.47
C ALA A 510 -9.82 -4.47 -4.83
N VAL A 511 -8.99 -3.50 -5.23
CA VAL A 511 -9.24 -2.61 -6.38
C VAL A 511 -9.48 -3.36 -7.70
N GLY A 512 -8.77 -4.46 -7.97
CA GLY A 512 -8.94 -5.23 -9.21
C GLY A 512 -10.19 -6.12 -9.28
N ASN A 513 -10.80 -6.43 -8.13
CA ASN A 513 -11.97 -7.32 -8.03
C ASN A 513 -13.22 -6.62 -7.50
N LEU A 514 -13.10 -5.34 -7.16
CA LEU A 514 -14.19 -4.51 -6.69
C LEU A 514 -15.11 -4.15 -7.86
N ARG A 515 -16.42 -4.24 -7.62
CA ARG A 515 -17.45 -3.80 -8.56
C ARG A 515 -18.26 -2.68 -7.94
N LEU A 516 -18.60 -1.70 -8.76
CA LEU A 516 -19.36 -0.52 -8.37
C LEU A 516 -20.52 -0.30 -9.36
N SER A 517 -21.69 0.02 -8.83
CA SER A 517 -22.84 0.48 -9.63
C SER A 517 -23.47 1.71 -8.98
N VAL A 518 -23.75 2.75 -9.77
CA VAL A 518 -24.37 3.98 -9.29
C VAL A 518 -25.89 3.79 -9.20
N LEU A 519 -26.42 3.80 -7.98
CA LEU A 519 -27.85 3.67 -7.74
C LEU A 519 -28.56 5.02 -7.93
N GLU A 520 -28.05 6.07 -7.31
CA GLU A 520 -28.67 7.40 -7.27
C GLU A 520 -27.59 8.48 -7.12
N ALA A 521 -27.75 9.61 -7.79
CA ALA A 521 -26.89 10.78 -7.66
C ALA A 521 -27.77 12.04 -7.69
N THR A 522 -27.72 12.85 -6.63
CA THR A 522 -28.59 14.04 -6.48
C THR A 522 -27.76 15.31 -6.29
N PRO A 523 -28.10 16.41 -6.99
CA PRO A 523 -27.58 17.76 -6.72
C PRO A 523 -28.00 18.35 -5.38
#